data_AF-S7Y3A7-F1
#
_entry.id   AF-S7Y3A7-F1
#
_cell.length_a   1.000
_cell.length_b   1.000
_cell.length_c   1.000
_cell.angle_alpha   90.00
_cell.angle_beta   90.00
_cell.angle_gamma   90.00
#
_symmetry.space_group_name_H-M   'P 1'
#
loop_
_entity.id
_entity.type
_entity.pdbx_description
1 polymer ?
#
loop_
_entity_poly.entity_id
_entity_poly.type
_entity_poly.pdbx_seq_one_letter_code
_entity_poly.pdbx_strand_id
1 'polypeptide(L)'
;MAFMKDTHESHLMPCDNSLKKKRGRPKCFDEQQALQKAMLLFWEHGFEATSMSDLTQALGLTAPSLYSSFGDKVGLFYKCIDYYLAHEACPIEAIFLEAKTAKVAFELFLYDNVQRLVQPNKPTGCMLVVATMNCSDHAQTVQHTILEKRLKTKQKMLERLKQGVENGDIAQSTSLQEIADFYATVLQGLTVQARDGATVQQLHKVVEHAMRSWDLF
;
A
#
# COMPACT_ATOMS: atom_id res chain seq x y z
N MET A 1 -65.01 31.77 -20.05
CA MET A 1 -65.26 31.43 -21.46
C MET A 1 -63.95 30.90 -22.03
N ALA A 2 -63.88 29.60 -22.36
CA ALA A 2 -62.86 28.92 -23.19
C ALA A 2 -61.38 28.94 -22.69
N PHE A 3 -60.49 27.98 -22.92
CA PHE A 3 -60.47 26.57 -23.36
C PHE A 3 -59.01 26.09 -23.09
N MET A 4 -58.84 24.94 -22.42
CA MET A 4 -57.88 23.85 -22.67
C MET A 4 -56.60 24.10 -23.52
N LYS A 5 -55.40 23.77 -22.98
CA LYS A 5 -54.58 22.58 -23.34
C LYS A 5 -53.14 22.62 -22.78
N ASP A 6 -52.75 21.52 -22.14
CA ASP A 6 -51.36 21.07 -21.97
C ASP A 6 -50.67 20.84 -23.32
N THR A 7 -49.37 21.11 -23.38
CA THR A 7 -48.39 20.20 -24.02
C THR A 7 -46.97 20.53 -23.56
N HIS A 8 -46.31 19.52 -23.01
CA HIS A 8 -44.86 19.40 -22.86
C HIS A 8 -44.12 19.71 -24.17
N GLU A 9 -43.03 20.48 -24.12
CA GLU A 9 -41.89 20.24 -24.99
C GLU A 9 -40.58 20.76 -24.40
N SER A 10 -39.70 19.82 -24.11
CA SER A 10 -38.30 19.99 -23.77
C SER A 10 -37.52 20.60 -24.94
N HIS A 11 -36.82 21.71 -24.71
CA HIS A 11 -35.81 22.20 -25.65
C HIS A 11 -34.42 22.12 -25.03
N LEU A 12 -33.75 21.01 -25.36
CA LEU A 12 -32.32 20.77 -25.19
C LEU A 12 -31.54 21.73 -26.10
N MET A 13 -30.54 22.43 -25.56
CA MET A 13 -29.52 23.09 -26.37
C MET A 13 -28.61 22.05 -27.03
N PRO A 14 -28.18 22.22 -28.29
CA PRO A 14 -27.30 21.28 -28.96
C PRO A 14 -25.84 21.45 -28.52
N CYS A 15 -25.20 20.32 -28.18
CA CYS A 15 -23.75 20.26 -27.98
C CYS A 15 -23.02 20.54 -29.29
N ASP A 16 -22.23 21.60 -29.30
CA ASP A 16 -21.24 21.90 -30.31
C ASP A 16 -20.19 20.77 -30.38
N ASN A 17 -19.91 20.30 -31.59
CA ASN A 17 -19.20 19.08 -31.89
C ASN A 17 -17.97 19.38 -32.73
N SER A 18 -16.85 19.71 -32.07
CA SER A 18 -15.57 19.80 -32.79
C SER A 18 -14.33 19.62 -31.92
N LEU A 19 -14.13 18.44 -31.31
CA LEU A 19 -12.79 17.98 -30.92
C LEU A 19 -12.64 16.46 -31.13
N LYS A 20 -11.55 16.08 -31.80
CA LYS A 20 -11.18 14.75 -32.29
C LYS A 20 -11.53 13.61 -31.31
N LYS A 21 -12.47 12.75 -31.73
CA LYS A 21 -12.88 11.50 -31.06
C LYS A 21 -11.68 10.53 -30.91
N LYS A 22 -11.12 10.41 -29.70
CA LYS A 22 -10.53 9.12 -29.28
C LYS A 22 -11.70 8.14 -29.14
N ARG A 23 -11.68 7.03 -29.90
CA ARG A 23 -12.71 5.99 -29.81
C ARG A 23 -12.58 5.27 -28.46
N GLY A 24 -13.56 5.47 -27.59
CA GLY A 24 -13.76 4.76 -26.33
C GLY A 24 -14.95 5.37 -25.59
N ARG A 25 -15.92 4.54 -25.17
CA ARG A 25 -17.02 4.97 -24.29
C ARG A 25 -16.39 5.60 -23.04
N PRO A 26 -16.89 6.74 -22.52
CA PRO A 26 -16.36 7.33 -21.29
C PRO A 26 -16.32 6.28 -20.18
N LYS A 27 -15.19 6.19 -19.44
CA LYS A 27 -15.09 5.32 -18.26
C LYS A 27 -16.16 5.78 -17.26
N CYS A 28 -17.24 5.00 -17.13
CA CYS A 28 -18.39 5.31 -16.27
C CYS A 28 -18.14 5.08 -14.76
N PHE A 29 -16.90 4.82 -14.33
CA PHE A 29 -16.59 4.52 -12.93
C PHE A 29 -15.32 5.24 -12.47
N ASP A 30 -15.25 5.48 -11.16
CA ASP A 30 -14.09 6.07 -10.49
C ASP A 30 -12.99 5.00 -10.34
N GLU A 31 -11.90 5.16 -11.09
CA GLU A 31 -10.77 4.23 -11.11
C GLU A 31 -10.05 4.15 -9.77
N GLN A 32 -9.97 5.25 -9.01
CA GLN A 32 -9.31 5.25 -7.70
C GLN A 32 -10.14 4.51 -6.66
N GLN A 33 -11.46 4.73 -6.64
CA GLN A 33 -12.36 3.96 -5.78
C GLN A 33 -12.32 2.46 -6.11
N ALA A 34 -12.25 2.12 -7.40
CA ALA A 34 -12.10 0.73 -7.81
C ALA A 34 -10.77 0.12 -7.35
N LEU A 35 -9.66 0.85 -7.49
CA LEU A 35 -8.35 0.40 -6.99
C LEU A 35 -8.34 0.22 -5.48
N GLN A 36 -8.92 1.14 -4.72
CA GLN A 36 -8.99 1.04 -3.26
C GLN A 36 -9.74 -0.23 -2.83
N LYS A 37 -10.90 -0.51 -3.43
CA LYS A 37 -11.69 -1.71 -3.12
C LYS A 37 -10.96 -3.00 -3.51
N ALA A 38 -10.34 -3.03 -4.69
CA ALA A 38 -9.55 -4.19 -5.14
C ALA A 38 -8.34 -4.41 -4.21
N MET A 39 -7.67 -3.34 -3.80
CA MET A 39 -6.54 -3.37 -2.88
C MET A 39 -6.93 -3.97 -1.52
N LEU A 40 -8.07 -3.57 -0.95
CA LEU A 40 -8.58 -4.15 0.30
C LEU A 40 -8.87 -5.65 0.15
N LEU A 41 -9.50 -6.07 -0.96
CA LEU A 41 -9.80 -7.47 -1.22
C LEU A 41 -8.53 -8.33 -1.34
N PHE A 42 -7.54 -7.83 -2.07
CA PHE A 42 -6.23 -8.48 -2.18
C PHE A 42 -5.45 -8.48 -0.86
N TRP A 43 -5.59 -7.46 -0.03
CA TRP A 43 -4.96 -7.40 1.27
C TRP A 43 -5.59 -8.41 2.24
N GLU A 44 -6.91 -8.57 2.20
CA GLU A 44 -7.63 -9.50 3.07
C GLU A 44 -7.41 -10.96 2.68
N HIS A 45 -7.57 -11.29 1.40
CA HIS A 45 -7.59 -12.68 0.93
C HIS A 45 -6.30 -13.13 0.26
N GLY A 46 -5.46 -12.18 -0.16
CA GLY A 46 -4.24 -12.45 -0.91
C GLY A 46 -4.46 -12.55 -2.43
N PHE A 47 -3.35 -12.54 -3.16
CA PHE A 47 -3.38 -12.51 -4.62
C PHE A 47 -4.06 -13.74 -5.20
N GLU A 48 -3.64 -14.96 -4.83
CA GLU A 48 -4.14 -16.18 -5.47
C GLU A 48 -5.61 -16.46 -5.15
N ALA A 49 -6.00 -16.33 -3.88
CA ALA A 49 -7.36 -16.64 -3.42
C ALA A 49 -8.42 -15.67 -3.95
N THR A 50 -8.04 -14.47 -4.39
CA THR A 50 -8.97 -13.48 -4.95
C THR A 50 -9.25 -13.76 -6.42
N SER A 51 -10.43 -14.25 -6.80
CA SER A 51 -10.74 -14.53 -8.21
C SER A 51 -11.13 -13.27 -9.00
N MET A 52 -11.11 -13.37 -10.33
CA MET A 52 -11.66 -12.29 -11.20
C MET A 52 -13.15 -12.07 -10.95
N SER A 53 -13.89 -13.11 -10.56
CA SER A 53 -15.31 -13.01 -10.21
C SER A 53 -15.49 -12.17 -8.95
N ASP A 54 -14.72 -12.45 -7.90
CA ASP A 54 -14.76 -11.70 -6.63
C ASP A 54 -14.48 -10.21 -6.87
N LEU A 55 -13.48 -9.91 -7.71
CA LEU A 55 -13.15 -8.55 -8.11
C LEU A 55 -14.31 -7.88 -8.85
N THR A 56 -14.90 -8.53 -9.87
CA THR A 56 -16.03 -7.94 -10.61
C THR A 56 -17.23 -7.67 -9.70
N GLN A 57 -17.52 -8.58 -8.77
CA GLN A 57 -18.61 -8.44 -7.81
C GLN A 57 -18.34 -7.30 -6.80
N ALA A 58 -17.17 -7.27 -6.19
CA ALA A 58 -16.80 -6.26 -5.20
C ALA A 58 -16.71 -4.84 -5.80
N LEU A 59 -16.29 -4.74 -7.06
CA LEU A 59 -16.14 -3.46 -7.77
C LEU A 59 -17.44 -3.00 -8.45
N GLY A 60 -18.42 -3.88 -8.62
CA GLY A 60 -19.62 -3.60 -9.41
C GLY A 60 -19.32 -3.36 -10.90
N LEU A 61 -18.27 -4.02 -11.41
CA LEU A 61 -17.77 -3.86 -12.77
C LEU A 61 -17.93 -5.16 -13.56
N THR A 62 -18.10 -5.05 -14.88
CA THR A 62 -18.04 -6.22 -15.76
C THR A 62 -16.58 -6.64 -15.99
N ALA A 63 -16.33 -7.92 -16.26
CA ALA A 63 -14.99 -8.40 -16.59
C ALA A 63 -14.36 -7.62 -17.77
N PRO A 64 -15.05 -7.34 -18.89
CA PRO A 64 -14.50 -6.49 -19.95
C PRO A 64 -14.09 -5.08 -19.50
N SER A 65 -14.84 -4.46 -18.59
CA SER A 65 -14.51 -3.13 -18.04
C SER A 65 -13.24 -3.16 -17.19
N LEU A 66 -13.08 -4.22 -16.40
CA LEU A 66 -11.90 -4.43 -15.57
C LEU A 66 -10.68 -4.70 -16.45
N TYR A 67 -10.79 -5.62 -17.43
CA TYR A 67 -9.70 -5.94 -18.36
C TYR A 67 -9.23 -4.73 -19.17
N SER A 68 -10.18 -3.94 -19.71
CA SER A 68 -9.84 -2.74 -20.50
C SER A 68 -9.19 -1.63 -19.69
N SER A 69 -9.41 -1.59 -18.37
CA SER A 69 -8.88 -0.52 -17.51
C SER A 69 -7.58 -0.90 -16.82
N PHE A 70 -7.44 -2.17 -16.42
CA PHE A 70 -6.35 -2.62 -15.55
C PHE A 70 -5.48 -3.72 -16.16
N GLY A 71 -5.82 -4.22 -17.36
CA GLY A 71 -5.15 -5.38 -17.94
C GLY A 71 -5.64 -6.65 -17.26
N ASP A 72 -4.73 -7.54 -16.90
CA ASP A 72 -5.08 -8.78 -16.21
C ASP A 72 -5.09 -8.61 -14.67
N LYS A 73 -5.34 -9.73 -13.97
CA LYS A 73 -5.32 -9.78 -12.50
C LYS A 73 -3.96 -9.35 -11.92
N VAL A 74 -2.85 -9.69 -12.59
CA VAL A 74 -1.49 -9.34 -12.16
C VAL A 74 -1.26 -7.84 -12.28
N GLY A 75 -1.65 -7.24 -13.41
CA GLY A 75 -1.57 -5.80 -13.65
C GLY A 75 -2.44 -5.00 -12.67
N LEU A 76 -3.66 -5.47 -12.39
CA LEU A 76 -4.50 -4.89 -11.34
C LEU A 76 -3.84 -5.00 -9.96
N PHE A 77 -3.29 -6.17 -9.62
CA PHE A 77 -2.61 -6.38 -8.35
C PHE A 77 -1.41 -5.43 -8.17
N TYR A 78 -0.57 -5.25 -9.17
CA TYR A 78 0.54 -4.30 -9.09
C TYR A 78 0.07 -2.85 -8.91
N LYS A 79 -0.99 -2.44 -9.60
CA LYS A 79 -1.61 -1.12 -9.36
C LYS A 79 -2.14 -0.98 -7.93
N CYS A 80 -2.72 -2.04 -7.36
CA CYS A 80 -3.17 -2.06 -5.97
C CYS A 80 -1.99 -1.95 -4.98
N ILE A 81 -0.86 -2.60 -5.28
CA ILE A 81 0.35 -2.51 -4.48
C ILE A 81 0.95 -1.10 -4.52
N ASP A 82 1.01 -0.48 -5.69
CA ASP A 82 1.48 0.90 -5.81
C ASP A 82 0.52 1.87 -5.10
N TYR A 83 -0.80 1.64 -5.18
CA TYR A 83 -1.79 2.40 -4.42
C TYR A 83 -1.59 2.23 -2.91
N TYR A 84 -1.41 1.00 -2.43
CA TYR A 84 -1.11 0.70 -1.02
C TYR A 84 0.15 1.42 -0.56
N LEU A 85 1.25 1.35 -1.33
CA LEU A 85 2.51 2.01 -0.98
C LEU A 85 2.39 3.53 -0.88
N ALA A 86 1.53 4.15 -1.71
CA ALA A 86 1.35 5.60 -1.73
C ALA A 86 0.39 6.14 -0.65
N HIS A 87 -0.59 5.34 -0.20
CA HIS A 87 -1.68 5.82 0.65
C HIS A 87 -1.75 5.14 2.02
N GLU A 88 -1.35 3.87 2.10
CA GLU A 88 -1.58 3.02 3.27
C GLU A 88 -0.28 2.68 4.00
N ALA A 89 0.80 2.44 3.25
CA ALA A 89 2.10 2.08 3.81
C ALA A 89 2.77 3.24 4.56
N CYS A 90 3.77 2.89 5.38
CA CYS A 90 4.61 3.86 6.07
C CYS A 90 5.37 4.76 5.08
N PRO A 91 5.31 6.10 5.20
CA PRO A 91 5.99 7.05 4.32
C PRO A 91 7.48 7.18 4.71
N ILE A 92 8.22 6.08 4.60
CA ILE A 92 9.63 5.97 5.05
C ILE A 92 10.53 7.10 4.54
N GLU A 93 10.36 7.54 3.30
CA GLU A 93 11.19 8.59 2.68
C GLU A 93 10.99 9.93 3.39
N ALA A 94 9.75 10.32 3.65
CA ALA A 94 9.44 11.56 4.36
C ALA A 94 9.94 11.50 5.81
N ILE A 95 9.68 10.40 6.51
CA ILE A 95 10.13 10.20 7.90
C ILE A 95 11.66 10.30 7.99
N PHE A 96 12.39 9.63 7.10
CA PHE A 96 13.85 9.60 7.14
C PHE A 96 14.48 10.93 6.76
N LEU A 97 13.84 11.69 5.87
CA LEU A 97 14.27 13.03 5.47
C LEU A 97 14.08 14.06 6.60
N GLU A 98 12.96 14.02 7.30
CA GLU A 98 12.60 15.00 8.33
C GLU A 98 13.25 14.72 9.69
N ALA A 99 13.62 13.47 9.96
CA ALA A 99 14.20 13.06 11.24
C ALA A 99 15.63 13.57 11.45
N LYS A 100 15.85 14.22 12.60
CA LYS A 100 17.14 14.84 12.97
C LYS A 100 18.32 13.87 13.04
N THR A 101 18.10 12.64 13.51
CA THR A 101 19.14 11.60 13.63
C THR A 101 18.61 10.27 13.12
N ALA A 102 19.50 9.33 12.79
CA ALA A 102 19.11 7.99 12.37
C ALA A 102 18.30 7.28 13.46
N LYS A 103 18.68 7.42 14.74
CA LYS A 103 17.92 6.86 15.87
C LYS A 103 16.48 7.34 15.88
N VAL A 104 16.26 8.65 15.74
CA VAL A 104 14.91 9.25 15.67
C VAL A 104 14.16 8.79 14.43
N ALA A 105 14.85 8.66 13.28
CA ALA A 105 14.25 8.20 12.04
C ALA A 105 13.67 6.78 12.18
N PHE A 106 14.44 5.86 12.78
CA PHE A 106 14.00 4.49 13.01
C PHE A 106 12.88 4.40 14.06
N GLU A 107 12.95 5.20 15.13
CA GLU A 107 11.89 5.28 16.12
C GLU A 107 10.54 5.70 15.49
N LEU A 108 10.53 6.82 14.78
CA LEU A 108 9.35 7.33 14.09
C LEU A 108 8.82 6.32 13.07
N PHE A 109 9.72 5.71 12.29
CA PHE A 109 9.38 4.70 11.31
C PHE A 109 8.70 3.48 11.93
N LEU A 110 9.24 2.94 13.03
CA LEU A 110 8.65 1.77 13.70
C LEU A 110 7.27 2.10 14.32
N TYR A 111 7.14 3.24 14.98
CA TYR A 111 5.85 3.64 15.58
C TYR A 111 4.78 3.90 14.51
N ASP A 112 5.12 4.57 13.40
CA ASP A 112 4.19 4.78 12.29
C ASP A 112 3.76 3.43 11.66
N ASN A 113 4.69 2.47 11.51
CA ASN A 113 4.31 1.13 11.08
C ASN A 113 3.33 0.47 12.05
N VAL A 114 3.53 0.55 13.37
CA VAL A 114 2.58 -0.03 14.35
C VAL A 114 1.17 0.57 14.17
N GLN A 115 1.05 1.88 13.95
CA GLN A 115 -0.26 2.51 13.70
C GLN A 115 -0.92 1.99 12.41
N ARG A 116 -0.13 1.72 11.38
CA ARG A 116 -0.65 1.28 10.08
C ARG A 116 -0.97 -0.20 10.03
N LEU A 117 -0.21 -1.01 10.78
CA LEU A 117 -0.40 -2.46 10.86
C LEU A 117 -1.73 -2.81 11.55
N VAL A 118 -2.21 -1.98 12.47
CA VAL A 118 -3.45 -2.20 13.22
C VAL A 118 -4.36 -0.97 13.09
N GLN A 119 -5.24 -0.99 12.08
CA GLN A 119 -6.19 0.08 11.83
C GLN A 119 -7.64 -0.44 11.94
N PRO A 120 -8.55 0.33 12.55
CA PRO A 120 -9.98 0.03 12.48
C PRO A 120 -10.45 -0.01 11.02
N ASN A 121 -11.27 -1.01 10.67
CA ASN A 121 -11.88 -1.16 9.34
C ASN A 121 -10.93 -1.44 8.18
N LYS A 122 -9.70 -1.91 8.44
CA LYS A 122 -8.77 -2.39 7.40
C LYS A 122 -8.19 -3.76 7.79
N PRO A 123 -7.77 -4.57 6.81
CA PRO A 123 -7.05 -5.80 7.09
C PRO A 123 -5.80 -5.53 7.94
N THR A 124 -5.51 -6.43 8.88
CA THR A 124 -4.38 -6.30 9.79
C THR A 124 -3.08 -6.77 9.13
N GLY A 125 -1.97 -6.11 9.45
CA GLY A 125 -0.64 -6.43 8.91
C GLY A 125 -0.28 -5.66 7.64
N CYS A 126 0.89 -5.94 7.06
CA CYS A 126 1.38 -5.26 5.86
C CYS A 126 0.93 -6.03 4.61
N MET A 127 0.30 -5.34 3.65
CA MET A 127 -0.16 -5.97 2.40
C MET A 127 0.97 -6.67 1.64
N LEU A 128 2.19 -6.11 1.64
CA LEU A 128 3.36 -6.73 0.99
C LEU A 128 3.76 -8.08 1.59
N VAL A 129 3.32 -8.39 2.81
CA VAL A 129 3.60 -9.66 3.46
C VAL A 129 2.35 -10.54 3.35
N VAL A 130 1.20 -10.01 3.71
CA VAL A 130 -0.07 -10.75 3.76
C VAL A 130 -0.48 -11.27 2.39
N ALA A 131 -0.39 -10.44 1.35
CA ALA A 131 -0.97 -10.78 0.06
C ALA A 131 -0.19 -11.87 -0.71
N THR A 132 1.04 -12.18 -0.30
CA THR A 132 1.91 -13.15 -0.97
C THR A 132 2.33 -14.35 -0.11
N MET A 133 1.89 -14.44 1.15
CA MET A 133 2.37 -15.48 2.09
C MET A 133 2.02 -16.92 1.66
N ASN A 134 0.94 -17.12 0.90
CA ASN A 134 0.45 -18.45 0.48
C ASN A 134 0.49 -18.64 -1.04
N CYS A 135 1.36 -17.92 -1.75
CA CYS A 135 1.42 -18.05 -3.21
C CYS A 135 2.04 -19.38 -3.63
N SER A 136 1.39 -20.08 -4.55
CA SER A 136 1.91 -21.25 -5.26
C SER A 136 3.06 -20.89 -6.21
N ASP A 137 3.70 -21.90 -6.78
CA ASP A 137 4.74 -21.73 -7.81
C ASP A 137 4.26 -20.93 -9.03
N HIS A 138 2.96 -20.93 -9.32
CA HIS A 138 2.38 -20.19 -10.44
C HIS A 138 2.40 -18.67 -10.24
N ALA A 139 2.58 -18.19 -9.00
CA ALA A 139 2.68 -16.77 -8.68
C ALA A 139 4.12 -16.33 -8.30
N GLN A 140 5.15 -17.12 -8.64
CA GLN A 140 6.55 -16.80 -8.34
C GLN A 140 6.98 -15.40 -8.82
N THR A 141 6.55 -14.97 -10.01
CA THR A 141 6.86 -13.62 -10.52
C THR A 141 6.29 -12.53 -9.60
N VAL A 142 5.05 -12.71 -9.13
CA VAL A 142 4.42 -11.77 -8.18
C VAL A 142 5.17 -11.76 -6.86
N GLN A 143 5.53 -12.94 -6.33
CA GLN A 143 6.32 -13.04 -5.10
C GLN A 143 7.67 -12.30 -5.25
N HIS A 144 8.35 -12.46 -6.38
CA HIS A 144 9.63 -11.82 -6.64
C HIS A 144 9.51 -10.29 -6.66
N THR A 145 8.53 -9.74 -7.38
CA THR A 145 8.28 -8.29 -7.41
C THR A 145 7.98 -7.72 -6.02
N ILE A 146 7.23 -8.45 -5.19
CA ILE A 146 6.94 -8.02 -3.82
C ILE A 146 8.18 -8.13 -2.91
N LEU A 147 8.99 -9.16 -3.09
CA LEU A 147 10.29 -9.28 -2.41
C LEU A 147 11.19 -8.09 -2.73
N GLU A 148 11.30 -7.67 -3.99
CA GLU A 148 12.09 -6.50 -4.39
C GLU A 148 11.63 -5.23 -3.67
N LYS A 149 10.32 -5.02 -3.50
CA LYS A 149 9.78 -3.87 -2.74
C LYS A 149 10.19 -3.95 -1.26
N ARG A 150 10.17 -5.13 -0.65
CA ARG A 150 10.65 -5.33 0.73
C ARG A 150 12.15 -5.08 0.88
N LEU A 151 12.95 -5.55 -0.08
CA LEU A 151 14.40 -5.31 -0.10
C LEU A 151 14.72 -3.82 -0.26
N LYS A 152 13.93 -3.08 -1.05
CA LYS A 152 14.05 -1.62 -1.17
C LYS A 152 13.84 -0.90 0.17
N THR A 153 12.92 -1.36 1.02
CA THR A 153 12.74 -0.79 2.38
C THR A 153 14.00 -0.98 3.22
N LYS A 154 14.60 -2.17 3.21
CA LYS A 154 15.85 -2.44 3.94
C LYS A 154 17.02 -1.62 3.39
N GLN A 155 17.07 -1.42 2.06
CA GLN A 155 18.07 -0.58 1.44
C GLN A 155 17.97 0.88 1.91
N LYS A 156 16.75 1.43 2.02
CA LYS A 156 16.52 2.77 2.58
C LYS A 156 16.96 2.89 4.03
N MET A 157 16.77 1.85 4.84
CA MET A 157 17.30 1.78 6.21
C MET A 157 18.82 1.92 6.21
N LEU A 158 19.51 1.14 5.37
CA LEU A 158 20.96 1.20 5.27
C LEU A 158 21.47 2.57 4.79
N GLU A 159 20.80 3.19 3.82
CA GLU A 159 21.12 4.53 3.33
C GLU A 159 21.00 5.57 4.44
N ARG A 160 19.92 5.52 5.23
CA ARG A 160 19.73 6.46 6.35
C ARG A 160 20.78 6.29 7.45
N LEU A 161 21.24 5.06 7.69
CA LEU A 161 22.33 4.77 8.62
C LEU A 161 23.66 5.32 8.12
N LYS A 162 23.97 5.15 6.83
CA LYS A 162 25.19 5.73 6.20
C LYS A 162 25.21 7.25 6.34
N GLN A 163 24.07 7.90 6.04
CA GLN A 163 23.91 9.33 6.26
C GLN A 163 24.11 9.71 7.74
N GLY A 164 23.71 8.83 8.66
CA GLY A 164 23.93 9.04 10.10
C GLY A 164 25.41 9.04 10.50
N VAL A 165 26.23 8.22 9.83
CA VAL A 165 27.69 8.26 10.01
C VAL A 165 28.29 9.55 9.47
N GLU A 166 27.85 9.98 8.28
CA GLU A 166 28.31 11.22 7.63
C GLU A 166 27.98 12.47 8.47
N ASN A 167 26.81 12.49 9.10
CA ASN A 167 26.35 13.57 9.97
C ASN A 167 26.92 13.49 11.41
N GLY A 168 27.59 12.40 11.76
CA GLY A 168 28.17 12.18 13.09
C GLY A 168 27.17 11.74 14.17
N ASP A 169 25.95 11.34 13.81
CA ASP A 169 24.98 10.74 14.76
C ASP A 169 25.17 9.23 14.97
N ILE A 170 26.00 8.57 14.16
CA ILE A 170 26.44 7.18 14.33
C ILE A 170 27.97 7.12 14.29
N ALA A 171 28.57 6.31 15.16
CA ALA A 171 30.02 6.11 15.18
C ALA A 171 30.50 5.38 13.91
N GLN A 172 31.67 5.74 13.39
CA GLN A 172 32.24 5.12 12.19
C GLN A 172 32.56 3.63 12.35
N SER A 173 32.76 3.16 13.58
CA SER A 173 33.04 1.76 13.91
C SER A 173 31.80 0.86 13.94
N THR A 174 30.59 1.45 13.87
CA THR A 174 29.33 0.72 14.02
C THR A 174 29.01 -0.11 12.77
N SER A 175 28.58 -1.35 12.97
CA SER A 175 28.16 -2.26 11.90
C SER A 175 26.77 -1.90 11.37
N LEU A 176 26.70 -1.08 10.32
CA LEU A 176 25.42 -0.60 9.77
C LEU A 176 24.53 -1.74 9.23
N GLN A 177 25.15 -2.82 8.75
CA GLN A 177 24.43 -3.98 8.25
C GLN A 177 23.70 -4.70 9.39
N GLU A 178 24.35 -4.86 10.56
CA GLU A 178 23.73 -5.48 11.74
C GLU A 178 22.53 -4.66 12.25
N ILE A 179 22.66 -3.33 12.28
CA ILE A 179 21.54 -2.45 12.62
C ILE A 179 20.38 -2.65 11.64
N ALA A 180 20.67 -2.58 10.33
CA ALA A 180 19.65 -2.73 9.30
C ALA A 180 18.97 -4.11 9.36
N ASP A 181 19.73 -5.17 9.63
CA ASP A 181 19.23 -6.54 9.76
C ASP A 181 18.34 -6.71 11.00
N PHE A 182 18.77 -6.17 12.13
CA PHE A 182 18.00 -6.19 13.37
C PHE A 182 16.67 -5.47 13.22
N TYR A 183 16.67 -4.21 12.74
CA TYR A 183 15.44 -3.44 12.61
C TYR A 183 14.52 -3.93 11.50
N ALA A 184 15.07 -4.48 10.40
CA ALA A 184 14.26 -5.16 9.39
C ALA A 184 13.59 -6.42 9.96
N THR A 185 14.26 -7.13 10.87
CA THR A 185 13.70 -8.29 11.58
C THR A 185 12.59 -7.87 12.54
N VAL A 186 12.81 -6.82 13.33
CA VAL A 186 11.79 -6.24 14.23
C VAL A 186 10.55 -5.84 13.44
N LEU A 187 10.70 -5.10 12.32
CA LEU A 187 9.58 -4.69 11.48
C LEU A 187 8.76 -5.89 10.94
N GLN A 188 9.45 -6.93 10.50
CA GLN A 188 8.80 -8.15 10.01
C GLN A 188 8.08 -8.88 11.16
N GLY A 189 8.69 -8.96 12.33
CA GLY A 189 8.07 -9.50 13.54
C GLY A 189 6.80 -8.74 13.94
N LEU A 190 6.84 -7.41 13.95
CA LEU A 190 5.67 -6.56 14.21
C LEU A 190 4.52 -6.86 13.25
N THR A 191 4.84 -7.08 11.97
CA THR A 191 3.84 -7.40 10.95
C THR A 191 3.13 -8.73 11.23
N VAL A 192 3.87 -9.77 11.59
CA VAL A 192 3.32 -11.09 11.92
C VAL A 192 2.52 -11.03 13.22
N GLN A 193 3.08 -10.41 14.26
CA GLN A 193 2.41 -10.28 15.55
C GLN A 193 1.10 -9.49 15.45
N ALA A 194 1.07 -8.42 14.67
CA ALA A 194 -0.17 -7.69 14.40
C ALA A 194 -1.23 -8.62 13.79
N ARG A 195 -0.87 -9.39 12.77
CA ARG A 195 -1.75 -10.36 12.13
C ARG A 195 -2.25 -11.43 13.10
N ASP A 196 -1.41 -11.87 14.02
CA ASP A 196 -1.76 -12.86 15.05
C ASP A 196 -2.65 -12.28 16.17
N GLY A 197 -3.01 -11.00 16.10
CA GLY A 197 -3.93 -10.35 17.01
C GLY A 197 -3.25 -9.60 18.17
N ALA A 198 -1.94 -9.34 18.08
CA ALA A 198 -1.28 -8.48 19.05
C ALA A 198 -1.90 -7.07 19.05
N THR A 199 -2.14 -6.55 20.24
CA THR A 199 -2.66 -5.19 20.44
C THR A 199 -1.61 -4.14 20.10
N VAL A 200 -2.06 -2.93 19.73
CA VAL A 200 -1.17 -1.77 19.49
C VAL A 200 -0.24 -1.54 20.69
N GLN A 201 -0.75 -1.72 21.91
CA GLN A 201 0.02 -1.56 23.14
C GLN A 201 1.15 -2.60 23.26
N GLN A 202 0.89 -3.86 22.92
CA GLN A 202 1.92 -4.91 22.90
C GLN A 202 2.98 -4.62 21.85
N LEU A 203 2.57 -4.21 20.64
CA LEU A 203 3.49 -3.86 19.56
C LEU A 203 4.34 -2.62 19.90
N HIS A 204 3.75 -1.61 20.55
CA HIS A 204 4.50 -0.46 21.07
C HIS A 204 5.57 -0.86 22.07
N LYS A 205 5.30 -1.86 22.94
CA LYS A 205 6.33 -2.38 23.85
C LYS A 205 7.49 -3.05 23.11
N VAL A 206 7.22 -3.77 22.03
CA VAL A 206 8.28 -4.32 21.17
C VAL A 206 9.14 -3.20 20.57
N VAL A 207 8.52 -2.13 20.06
CA VAL A 207 9.24 -0.96 19.53
C VAL A 207 10.07 -0.28 20.62
N GLU A 208 9.51 -0.07 21.81
CA GLU A 208 10.21 0.51 22.95
C GLU A 208 11.49 -0.26 23.29
N HIS A 209 11.40 -1.60 23.37
CA HIS A 209 12.55 -2.45 23.65
C HIS A 209 13.57 -2.47 22.51
N ALA A 210 13.13 -2.49 21.26
CA ALA A 210 14.02 -2.38 20.10
C ALA A 210 14.80 -1.05 20.12
N MET A 211 14.15 0.07 20.44
CA MET A 211 14.83 1.36 20.51
C MET A 211 15.81 1.46 21.69
N ARG A 212 15.56 0.76 22.80
CA ARG A 212 16.55 0.65 23.90
C ARG A 212 17.80 -0.12 23.49
N SER A 213 17.68 -1.10 22.59
CA SER A 213 18.86 -1.79 22.04
C SER A 213 19.68 -0.96 21.06
N TRP A 214 19.22 0.23 20.64
CA TRP A 214 19.99 1.10 19.76
C TRP A 214 21.40 1.39 20.30
N ASP A 215 21.53 1.56 21.61
CA ASP A 215 22.80 1.91 22.26
C ASP A 215 23.76 0.71 22.41
N LEU A 216 23.40 -0.46 21.88
CA LEU A 216 24.26 -1.66 21.84
C LEU A 216 25.09 -1.77 20.55
N PHE A 217 24.82 -0.92 19.54
CA PHE A 217 25.53 -0.85 18.26
C PHE A 217 26.56 0.29 18.24
#